data_AF-A0A5U8JJH9-F1
#
_entry.id   AF-A0A5U8JJH9-F1
#
_cell.length_a   1.000
_cell.length_b   1.000
_cell.length_c   1.000
_cell.angle_alpha   90.00
_cell.angle_beta   90.00
_cell.angle_gamma   90.00
#
_symmetry.space_group_name_H-M   'P 1'
#
loop_
_entity.id
_entity.type
_entity.pdbx_description
1 polymer ?
#
loop_
_entity_poly.entity_id
_entity_poly.type
_entity_poly.pdbx_seq_one_letter_code
_entity_poly.pdbx_strand_id
1 'polypeptide(L)' 'GIAACLLEYSHHACRTNSDLMTAHYYRLRDYALNHPECSAIMYITD' A
#
# COMPACT_ATOMS: atom_id res chain seq x y z
N GLY A 1 7.15 -0.86 8.20
CA GLY A 1 6.00 0.01 8.55
C GLY A 1 5.00 0.00 7.41
N ILE A 2 3.74 0.36 7.66
CA ILE A 2 2.64 0.27 6.68
C ILE A 2 2.98 1.01 5.37
N ALA A 3 3.60 2.19 5.48
CA ALA A 3 4.10 2.98 4.34
C ALA A 3 5.12 2.23 3.47
N ALA A 4 6.18 1.69 4.08
CA ALA A 4 7.20 0.94 3.35
C ALA A 4 6.62 -0.31 2.65
N CYS A 5 5.68 -1.01 3.31
CA CYS A 5 5.02 -2.16 2.71
C CYS A 5 4.15 -1.76 1.52
N LEU A 6 3.39 -0.65 1.61
CA LEU A 6 2.60 -0.13 0.48
C LEU A 6 3.50 0.21 -0.74
N LEU A 7 4.65 0.85 -0.50
CA LEU A 7 5.61 1.20 -1.53
C LEU A 7 6.20 -0.02 -2.23
N GLU A 8 6.63 -1.04 -1.47
CA GLU A 8 7.11 -2.29 -2.04
C GLU A 8 6.02 -3.02 -2.82
N TYR A 9 4.80 -3.12 -2.29
CA TYR A 9 3.69 -3.78 -2.99
C TYR A 9 3.29 -3.05 -4.27
N SER A 10 3.27 -1.71 -4.29
CA SER A 10 3.02 -0.94 -5.52
C SER A 10 4.08 -1.20 -6.58
N HIS A 11 5.35 -1.19 -6.18
CA HIS A 11 6.45 -1.47 -7.09
C HIS A 11 6.39 -2.91 -7.61
N HIS A 12 6.12 -3.89 -6.74
CA HIS A 12 6.01 -5.29 -7.14
C HIS A 12 4.76 -5.57 -7.99
N ALA A 13 3.62 -4.95 -7.69
CA ALA A 13 2.41 -5.06 -8.50
C ALA A 13 2.63 -4.48 -9.91
N CYS A 14 3.31 -3.33 -10.02
CA CYS A 14 3.63 -2.72 -11.31
C CYS A 14 4.66 -3.55 -12.12
N ARG A 15 5.67 -4.14 -11.46
CA ARG A 15 6.69 -4.95 -12.16
C ARG A 15 6.21 -6.35 -12.54
N THR A 16 5.37 -6.96 -11.71
CA THR A 16 4.96 -8.37 -11.87
C THR A 16 3.56 -8.50 -12.46
N ASN A 17 2.82 -7.39 -12.58
CA ASN A 17 1.45 -7.30 -13.09
C ASN A 17 0.52 -8.38 -12.52
N SER A 18 0.71 -8.73 -11.25
CA SER A 18 0.05 -9.83 -10.58
C SER A 18 -1.19 -9.31 -9.86
N ASP A 19 -2.37 -9.75 -10.29
CA ASP A 19 -3.66 -9.38 -9.68
C ASP A 19 -3.72 -9.71 -8.18
N LEU A 20 -2.99 -10.73 -7.74
CA LEU A 20 -2.92 -11.14 -6.35
C LEU A 20 -2.18 -10.09 -5.49
N MET A 21 -1.12 -9.50 -6.04
CA MET A 21 -0.38 -8.39 -5.39
C MET A 21 -1.20 -7.10 -5.38
N THR A 22 -1.94 -6.83 -6.46
CA THR A 22 -2.89 -5.72 -6.52
C THR A 22 -3.97 -5.85 -5.45
N ALA A 23 -4.53 -7.05 -5.25
CA ALA A 23 -5.52 -7.30 -4.19
C ALA A 23 -4.92 -7.11 -2.78
N HIS A 24 -3.67 -7.51 -2.56
CA HIS A 24 -2.95 -7.25 -1.30
C HIS A 24 -2.70 -5.76 -1.08
N TYR A 25 -2.30 -5.03 -2.13
CA TYR A 25 -2.15 -3.58 -2.07
C TYR A 25 -3.44 -2.88 -1.67
N TYR A 26 -4.58 -3.23 -2.29
CA TYR A 26 -5.87 -2.63 -1.96
C TYR A 26 -6.31 -2.92 -0.51
N ARG A 27 -6.12 -4.15 -0.01
CA ARG A 27 -6.40 -4.46 1.41
C ARG A 27 -5.52 -3.67 2.37
N LEU A 28 -4.23 -3.57 2.08
CA LEU A 28 -3.29 -2.85 2.94
C LEU A 28 -3.57 -1.34 2.93
N ARG A 29 -3.95 -0.80 1.77
CA ARG A 29 -4.36 0.59 1.60
C ARG A 29 -5.66 0.88 2.37
N ASP A 30 -6.64 -0.01 2.31
CA ASP A 30 -7.89 0.13 3.07
C ASP A 30 -7.64 0.08 4.59
N TYR A 31 -6.74 -0.79 5.04
CA TYR A 31 -6.29 -0.83 6.43
C TYR A 31 -5.57 0.47 6.83
N ALA A 32 -4.71 1.00 5.97
CA ALA A 32 -4.04 2.28 6.19
C ALA A 32 -5.03 3.45 6.25
N LEU A 33 -6.05 3.46 5.38
CA LEU A 33 -7.13 4.45 5.34
C LEU A 33 -7.98 4.48 6.61
N ASN A 34 -8.21 3.32 7.22
CA ASN A 34 -8.91 3.20 8.50
C ASN A 34 -8.02 3.50 9.72
N HIS A 35 -6.72 3.76 9.52
CA HIS A 35 -5.81 4.08 10.62
C HIS A 35 -5.85 5.58 10.94
N PRO A 36 -5.82 5.98 12.23
CA PRO A 36 -5.79 7.40 12.60
C PRO A 36 -4.54 8.13 12.05
N GLU A 37 -3.48 7.38 11.74
CA GLU A 37 -2.25 7.88 11.12
C GLU A 37 -2.27 7.77 9.59
N CYS A 38 -3.41 7.48 8.96
CA CYS A 38 -3.53 7.37 7.50
C CYS A 38 -2.89 8.56 6.79
N SER A 39 -3.13 9.78 7.30
CA SER A 39 -2.64 11.00 6.66
C SER A 39 -1.11 11.06 6.65
N ALA A 40 -0.45 10.62 7.73
CA ALA A 40 1.00 10.50 7.79
C ALA A 40 1.53 9.38 6.89
N ILE A 41 0.86 8.23 6.87
CA ILE A 41 1.23 7.10 5.99
C ILE A 41 1.14 7.54 4.53
N MET A 42 0.01 8.11 4.12
CA MET A 42 -0.23 8.60 2.76
C MET A 42 0.79 9.67 2.38
N TYR A 43 1.09 10.61 3.28
CA TYR A 43 2.10 11.65 3.05
C TYR A 43 3.53 11.10 2.86
N ILE A 44 3.85 9.93 3.42
CA ILE A 44 5.16 9.27 3.25
C ILE A 44 5.20 8.39 1.99
N THR A 45 4.05 7.88 1.54
CA THR A 45 3.93 7.03 0.34
C THR A 45 3.53 7.74 -0.94
N ASP A 46 3.00 8.97 -0.85
CA ASP A 46 2.83 9.89 -1.99
C ASP A 46 4.21 10.29 -2.55
#